data_AF-A0A1G6MKV7-F1
#
_entry.id   AF-A0A1G6MKV7-F1
#
_cell.length_a   1.000
_cell.length_b   1.000
_cell.length_c   1.000
_cell.angle_alpha   90.00
_cell.angle_beta   90.00
_cell.angle_gamma   90.00
#
_symmetry.space_group_name_H-M   'P 1'
#
loop_
_entity.id
_entity.type
_entity.pdbx_description
1 polymer ?
#
loop_
_entity_poly.entity_id
_entity_poly.type
_entity_poly.pdbx_seq_one_letter_code
_entity_poly.pdbx_strand_id
1 'polypeptide(L)'
;MSHDPATTEQNADERAAEREGSGPIRSAPALVSATGGILLVGVLLAGSIFFSLPSNVLSTRDGGELRSLSARFLPQSWAFFTKPPNDPEFVPYVVSDDGVAYAARLPNSRSDNLYGLTRRQRAQGPEVAGMVNQVQEWEDCEETEGDCPVVVAGSSAPVSVTNSSSVPTLCGRLVLVETRPVPWKFREKYEGWRLDKKAALVEAKCSRRK
;
A
#
# COMPACT_ATOMS: atom_id res chain seq x y z
N MET A 1 -31.65 72.01 -54.15
CA MET A 1 -32.64 71.35 -53.28
C MET A 1 -32.38 69.86 -53.40
N SER A 2 -32.05 69.07 -52.40
CA SER A 2 -31.72 69.27 -50.99
C SER A 2 -30.84 68.06 -50.64
N HIS A 3 -29.62 68.27 -50.15
CA HIS A 3 -28.89 67.18 -49.50
C HIS A 3 -29.45 67.09 -48.08
N ASP A 4 -30.24 66.05 -47.79
CA ASP A 4 -30.74 65.79 -46.44
C ASP A 4 -29.60 65.30 -45.54
N PRO A 5 -29.27 66.04 -44.45
CA PRO A 5 -28.33 65.60 -43.45
C PRO A 5 -29.12 64.95 -42.31
N ALA A 6 -29.68 63.76 -42.52
CA ALA A 6 -30.54 63.13 -41.50
C ALA A 6 -30.14 61.70 -41.10
N THR A 7 -29.14 61.10 -41.74
CA THR A 7 -28.77 59.68 -41.50
C THR A 7 -27.49 59.47 -40.70
N THR A 8 -26.81 60.54 -40.25
CA THR A 8 -25.55 60.40 -39.49
C THR A 8 -25.74 60.47 -37.97
N GLU A 9 -26.77 61.15 -37.45
CA GLU A 9 -26.97 61.27 -36.00
C GLU A 9 -27.62 60.04 -35.35
N GLN A 10 -28.53 59.33 -36.04
CA GLN A 10 -29.18 58.14 -35.46
C GLN A 10 -28.20 56.97 -35.24
N ASN A 11 -27.18 56.82 -36.10
CA ASN A 11 -26.16 55.78 -35.94
C ASN A 11 -25.11 56.11 -34.86
N ALA A 12 -25.01 57.37 -34.43
CA ALA A 12 -24.09 57.77 -33.36
C ALA A 12 -24.69 57.47 -31.98
N ASP A 13 -26.01 57.64 -31.82
CA ASP A 13 -26.72 57.38 -30.56
C ASP A 13 -26.87 55.86 -30.27
N GLU A 14 -27.12 55.03 -31.29
CA GLU A 14 -27.14 53.56 -31.10
C GLU A 14 -25.76 52.99 -30.73
N ARG A 15 -24.67 53.56 -31.26
CA ARG A 15 -23.30 53.15 -30.90
C ARG A 15 -22.82 53.68 -29.55
N ALA A 16 -23.42 54.75 -29.05
CA ALA A 16 -23.17 55.25 -27.70
C ALA A 16 -23.90 54.39 -26.64
N ALA A 17 -25.14 53.96 -26.92
CA ALA A 17 -25.93 53.13 -26.02
C ALA A 17 -25.39 51.69 -25.85
N GLU A 18 -24.74 51.11 -26.87
CA GLU A 18 -24.10 49.78 -26.75
C GLU A 18 -22.76 49.78 -26.01
N ARG A 19 -22.15 50.96 -25.75
CA ARG A 19 -20.84 51.07 -25.08
C ARG A 19 -20.89 51.28 -23.56
N GLU A 20 -22.07 51.39 -22.96
CA GLU A 20 -22.24 51.59 -21.51
C GLU A 20 -22.67 50.35 -20.71
N GLY A 21 -22.51 49.14 -21.28
CA GLY A 21 -22.99 47.90 -20.66
C GLY A 21 -21.95 46.85 -20.26
N SER A 22 -20.64 47.15 -20.29
CA SER A 22 -19.61 46.14 -19.95
C SER A 22 -18.52 46.71 -19.04
N GLY A 23 -18.91 47.14 -17.85
CA GLY A 23 -18.00 47.16 -16.72
C GLY A 23 -17.79 45.73 -16.21
N PRO A 24 -16.60 45.33 -15.71
CA PRO A 24 -16.43 44.03 -15.09
C PRO A 24 -17.14 44.05 -13.74
N ILE A 25 -18.44 43.74 -13.73
CA ILE A 25 -19.19 43.49 -12.51
C ILE A 25 -18.77 42.11 -11.99
N ARG A 26 -17.56 42.01 -11.43
CA ARG A 26 -17.31 41.03 -10.37
C ARG A 26 -18.01 41.57 -9.14
N SER A 27 -19.31 41.29 -9.04
CA SER A 27 -20.10 41.68 -7.88
C SER A 27 -19.41 41.13 -6.63
N ALA A 28 -19.14 42.00 -5.64
CA ALA A 28 -18.58 41.61 -4.35
C ALA A 28 -19.19 40.32 -3.76
N PRO A 29 -20.51 40.06 -3.83
CA PRO A 29 -21.08 38.79 -3.37
C PRO A 29 -20.58 37.55 -4.14
N ALA A 30 -20.33 37.65 -5.45
CA ALA A 30 -19.77 36.54 -6.23
C ALA A 30 -18.32 36.24 -5.83
N LEU A 31 -17.53 37.27 -5.48
CA LEU A 31 -16.15 37.11 -5.02
C LEU A 31 -16.09 36.51 -3.60
N VAL A 32 -16.98 36.93 -2.70
CA VAL A 32 -17.10 36.38 -1.34
C VAL A 32 -17.57 34.92 -1.39
N SER A 33 -18.54 34.60 -2.24
CA SER A 33 -19.02 33.24 -2.46
C SER A 33 -17.92 32.32 -3.03
N ALA A 34 -17.15 32.79 -4.01
CA ALA A 34 -16.02 32.05 -4.58
C ALA A 34 -14.92 31.79 -3.53
N THR A 35 -14.58 32.81 -2.73
CA THR A 35 -13.59 32.67 -1.65
C THR A 35 -14.05 31.67 -0.58
N GLY A 36 -15.33 31.73 -0.19
CA GLY A 36 -15.93 30.76 0.73
C GLY A 36 -15.92 29.34 0.18
N GLY A 37 -16.22 29.16 -1.11
CA GLY A 37 -16.15 27.86 -1.78
C GLY A 37 -14.72 27.30 -1.80
N ILE A 38 -13.72 28.14 -2.12
CA ILE A 38 -12.31 27.73 -2.12
C ILE A 38 -11.84 27.34 -0.71
N LEU A 39 -12.21 28.11 0.31
CA LEU A 39 -11.88 27.79 1.70
C LEU A 39 -12.51 26.46 2.13
N LEU A 40 -13.78 26.24 1.81
CA LEU A 40 -14.47 24.99 2.13
C LEU A 40 -13.78 23.79 1.46
N VAL A 41 -13.49 23.89 0.16
CA VAL A 41 -12.77 22.84 -0.57
C VAL A 41 -11.38 22.61 0.02
N GLY A 42 -10.66 23.68 0.38
CA GLY A 42 -9.35 23.61 1.01
C GLY A 42 -9.39 22.90 2.37
N VAL A 43 -10.38 23.21 3.22
CA VAL A 43 -10.56 22.55 4.53
C VAL A 43 -10.92 21.07 4.35
N LEU A 44 -11.81 20.75 3.40
CA LEU A 44 -12.18 19.36 3.11
C LEU A 44 -10.98 18.54 2.58
N LEU A 45 -10.18 19.13 1.70
CA LEU A 45 -8.94 18.52 1.20
C LEU A 45 -7.90 18.33 2.31
N ALA A 46 -7.65 19.37 3.12
CA ALA A 46 -6.70 19.30 4.23
C ALA A 46 -7.12 18.24 5.25
N GLY A 47 -8.40 18.18 5.61
CA GLY A 47 -8.95 17.14 6.49
C GLY A 47 -8.82 15.75 5.89
N SER A 48 -9.14 15.58 4.61
CA SER A 48 -8.98 14.32 3.90
C SER A 48 -7.52 13.84 3.85
N ILE A 49 -6.56 14.74 3.56
CA ILE A 49 -5.13 14.44 3.59
C ILE A 49 -4.71 14.04 5.01
N PHE A 50 -5.09 14.81 6.03
CA PHE A 50 -4.75 14.54 7.42
C PHE A 50 -5.20 13.14 7.87
N PHE A 51 -6.44 12.75 7.54
CA PHE A 51 -6.97 11.41 7.85
C PHE A 51 -6.43 10.31 6.94
N SER A 52 -5.76 10.63 5.84
CA SER A 52 -5.06 9.65 4.98
C SER A 52 -3.68 9.26 5.53
N LEU A 53 -3.04 10.12 6.33
CA LEU A 53 -1.69 9.91 6.85
C LEU A 53 -1.60 8.72 7.83
N PRO A 54 -0.41 8.12 8.02
CA PRO A 54 -0.18 7.09 9.03
C PRO A 54 -0.55 7.55 10.45
N SER A 55 -0.72 6.58 11.36
CA SER A 55 -0.95 6.84 12.78
C SER A 55 0.10 7.81 13.33
N ASN A 56 -0.35 8.84 14.02
CA ASN A 56 0.49 9.84 14.68
C ASN A 56 -0.12 10.22 16.03
N VAL A 57 0.56 11.10 16.78
CA VAL A 57 0.16 11.51 18.14
C VAL A 57 -1.25 12.13 18.20
N LEU A 58 -1.70 12.76 17.10
CA LEU A 58 -3.00 13.43 17.01
C LEU A 58 -4.10 12.53 16.42
N SER A 59 -3.75 11.45 15.72
CA SER A 59 -4.71 10.54 15.09
C SER A 59 -4.14 9.13 14.97
N THR A 60 -4.77 8.19 15.67
CA THR A 60 -4.52 6.75 15.57
C THR A 60 -5.36 6.12 14.45
N ARG A 61 -4.87 5.01 13.88
CA ARG A 61 -5.55 4.25 12.81
C ARG A 61 -6.40 3.12 13.37
N ASP A 62 -7.13 3.41 14.44
CA ASP A 62 -8.01 2.49 15.18
C ASP A 62 -9.42 2.35 14.57
N GLY A 63 -9.74 3.14 13.55
CA GLY A 63 -11.05 3.13 12.89
C GLY A 63 -12.05 4.15 13.46
N GLY A 64 -11.58 5.15 14.22
CA GLY A 64 -12.42 6.23 14.74
C GLY A 64 -13.38 6.86 13.70
N GLU A 65 -14.53 7.32 14.18
CA GLU A 65 -15.70 7.69 13.36
C GLU A 65 -15.39 8.74 12.28
N LEU A 66 -14.66 9.82 12.63
CA LEU A 66 -14.27 10.87 11.69
C LEU A 66 -13.36 10.36 10.56
N ARG A 67 -12.45 9.43 10.88
CA ARG A 67 -11.54 8.84 9.90
C ARG A 67 -12.29 7.89 8.97
N SER A 68 -13.23 7.12 9.51
CA SER A 68 -14.12 6.24 8.75
C SER A 68 -15.04 7.03 7.81
N LEU A 69 -15.61 8.14 8.28
CA LEU A 69 -16.40 9.06 7.44
C LEU A 69 -15.55 9.70 6.34
N SER A 70 -14.35 10.18 6.69
CA SER A 70 -13.41 10.75 5.71
C SER A 70 -13.03 9.73 4.63
N ALA A 71 -12.70 8.50 5.02
CA ALA A 71 -12.36 7.43 4.07
C ALA A 71 -13.54 7.03 3.15
N ARG A 72 -14.79 7.15 3.64
CA ARG A 72 -15.99 6.79 2.88
C ARG A 72 -16.41 7.85 1.87
N PHE A 73 -16.34 9.13 2.24
CA PHE A 73 -16.88 10.23 1.43
C PHE A 73 -15.82 11.04 0.68
N LEU A 74 -14.59 11.07 1.20
CA LEU A 74 -13.46 11.78 0.60
C LEU A 74 -12.26 10.83 0.44
N PRO A 75 -12.39 9.76 -0.36
CA PRO A 75 -11.32 8.80 -0.57
C PRO A 75 -10.19 9.44 -1.39
N GLN A 76 -9.34 10.24 -0.76
CA GLN A 76 -8.03 10.64 -1.32
C GLN A 76 -6.97 9.56 -1.09
N SER A 77 -7.36 8.48 -0.42
CA SER A 77 -6.55 7.29 -0.20
C SER A 77 -6.43 6.50 -1.51
N TRP A 78 -5.43 6.85 -2.32
CA TRP A 78 -4.72 5.86 -3.15
C TRP A 78 -3.95 4.96 -2.19
N ALA A 79 -4.65 4.14 -1.41
CA ALA A 79 -4.02 3.14 -0.59
C ALA A 79 -3.34 2.18 -1.56
N PHE A 80 -2.09 2.52 -1.88
CA PHE A 80 -1.10 1.62 -2.41
C PHE A 80 -1.24 0.36 -1.57
N PHE A 81 -1.70 -0.74 -2.17
CA PHE A 81 -2.01 -2.04 -1.56
C PHE A 81 -0.75 -2.69 -0.96
N THR A 82 -0.07 -1.94 -0.10
CA THR A 82 1.25 -2.19 0.43
C THR A 82 1.06 -2.21 1.92
N LYS A 83 1.28 -3.40 2.47
CA LYS A 83 1.39 -3.62 3.89
C LYS A 83 2.42 -2.63 4.49
N PRO A 84 2.18 -2.06 5.68
CA PRO A 84 3.15 -1.19 6.34
C PRO A 84 4.55 -1.83 6.35
N PRO A 85 5.61 -1.07 6.06
CA PRO A 85 6.96 -1.62 5.94
C PRO A 85 7.51 -2.16 7.26
N ASN A 86 6.94 -1.76 8.39
CA ASN A 86 7.28 -2.21 9.74
C ASN A 86 6.53 -3.47 10.18
N ASP A 87 5.56 -3.95 9.40
CA ASP A 87 4.78 -5.12 9.77
C ASP A 87 5.57 -6.43 9.64
N PRO A 88 5.16 -7.48 10.38
CA PRO A 88 5.74 -8.81 10.23
C PRO A 88 5.51 -9.39 8.84
N GLU A 89 6.49 -10.13 8.33
CA GLU A 89 6.45 -10.82 7.03
C GLU A 89 6.82 -12.29 7.22
N PHE A 90 6.15 -13.17 6.50
CA PHE A 90 6.46 -14.60 6.51
C PHE A 90 7.40 -14.94 5.35
N VAL A 91 8.56 -15.50 5.70
CA VAL A 91 9.63 -15.85 4.78
C VAL A 91 9.77 -17.38 4.74
N PRO A 92 9.72 -18.00 3.54
CA PRO A 92 9.90 -19.43 3.41
C PRO A 92 11.38 -19.81 3.21
N TYR A 93 11.78 -20.92 3.82
CA TYR A 93 13.05 -21.60 3.60
C TYR A 93 12.77 -23.05 3.19
N VAL A 94 13.52 -23.57 2.22
CA VAL A 94 13.48 -24.99 1.81
C VAL A 94 14.47 -25.77 2.64
N VAL A 95 14.04 -26.93 3.13
CA VAL A 95 14.91 -27.88 3.83
C VAL A 95 15.29 -28.99 2.87
N SER A 96 16.59 -29.23 2.71
CA SER A 96 17.18 -30.26 1.87
C SER A 96 18.34 -30.94 2.58
N ASP A 97 18.89 -32.00 1.97
CA ASP A 97 20.08 -32.70 2.51
C ASP A 97 21.31 -31.78 2.59
N ASP A 98 21.37 -30.76 1.71
CA ASP A 98 22.43 -29.74 1.69
C ASP A 98 22.22 -28.63 2.73
N GLY A 99 21.12 -28.66 3.48
CA GLY A 99 20.77 -27.69 4.52
C GLY A 99 19.52 -26.88 4.24
N VAL A 100 19.42 -25.73 4.92
CA VAL A 100 18.27 -24.82 4.88
C VAL A 100 18.59 -23.63 3.99
N ALA A 101 17.78 -23.40 2.96
CA ALA A 101 18.03 -22.36 1.95
C ALA A 101 16.85 -21.39 1.83
N TYR A 102 17.14 -20.10 1.68
CA TYR A 102 16.13 -19.06 1.45
C TYR A 102 15.35 -19.34 0.16
N ALA A 103 14.02 -19.42 0.27
CA ALA A 103 13.13 -19.84 -0.83
C ALA A 103 12.21 -18.73 -1.34
N ALA A 104 12.32 -17.51 -0.80
CA ALA A 104 11.52 -16.41 -1.31
C ALA A 104 12.02 -15.99 -2.70
N ARG A 105 11.08 -15.73 -3.61
CA ARG A 105 11.35 -15.39 -5.00
C ARG A 105 11.53 -13.89 -5.21
N LEU A 106 11.29 -13.03 -4.24
CA LEU A 106 11.59 -11.60 -4.38
C LEU A 106 13.11 -11.35 -4.43
N PRO A 107 13.58 -10.23 -5.02
CA PRO A 107 12.81 -9.18 -5.71
C PRO A 107 12.39 -9.51 -7.15
N ASN A 108 11.42 -8.74 -7.69
CA ASN A 108 10.96 -8.86 -9.09
C ASN A 108 12.10 -8.69 -10.12
N SER A 109 13.16 -7.96 -9.77
CA SER A 109 14.29 -7.67 -10.67
C SER A 109 15.26 -8.84 -10.87
N ARG A 110 15.10 -9.95 -10.13
CA ARG A 110 15.96 -11.13 -10.32
C ARG A 110 15.79 -11.72 -11.73
N SER A 111 16.87 -12.30 -12.26
CA SER A 111 16.88 -12.94 -13.57
C SER A 111 15.98 -14.18 -13.64
N ASP A 112 15.88 -14.94 -12.56
CA ASP A 112 14.94 -16.07 -12.40
C ASP A 112 13.46 -15.64 -12.45
N ASN A 113 13.19 -14.36 -12.20
CA ASN A 113 11.89 -13.71 -12.39
C ASN A 113 11.75 -12.99 -13.74
N LEU A 114 12.69 -13.19 -14.65
CA LEU A 114 12.72 -12.51 -15.95
C LEU A 114 12.53 -10.99 -15.81
N TYR A 115 13.18 -10.39 -14.79
CA TYR A 115 13.05 -8.97 -14.48
C TYR A 115 11.60 -8.49 -14.25
N GLY A 116 10.72 -9.38 -13.83
CA GLY A 116 9.32 -9.08 -13.50
C GLY A 116 8.31 -9.48 -14.56
N LEU A 117 8.75 -10.11 -15.66
CA LEU A 117 7.85 -10.63 -16.70
C LEU A 117 7.04 -11.84 -16.20
N THR A 118 7.60 -12.69 -15.34
CA THR A 118 6.81 -13.71 -14.65
C THR A 118 6.01 -13.10 -13.50
N ARG A 119 4.94 -13.78 -13.10
CA ARG A 119 4.04 -13.40 -12.01
C ARG A 119 4.15 -14.35 -10.81
N ARG A 120 5.03 -15.37 -10.87
CA ARG A 120 5.18 -16.40 -9.82
C ARG A 120 5.61 -15.83 -8.48
N GLN A 121 6.55 -14.88 -8.48
CA GLN A 121 7.02 -14.19 -7.29
C GLN A 121 5.94 -13.36 -6.58
N ARG A 122 4.97 -12.80 -7.34
CA ARG A 122 3.82 -12.08 -6.75
C ARG A 122 2.75 -13.04 -6.20
N ALA A 123 2.68 -14.24 -6.76
CA ALA A 123 1.78 -15.29 -6.27
C ALA A 123 2.28 -15.97 -4.98
N GLN A 124 3.60 -15.90 -4.70
CA GLN A 124 4.20 -16.58 -3.55
C GLN A 124 3.75 -16.02 -2.19
N GLY A 125 3.48 -14.71 -2.09
CA GLY A 125 3.01 -14.11 -0.83
C GLY A 125 1.68 -14.71 -0.35
N PRO A 126 0.61 -14.70 -1.17
CA PRO A 126 -0.64 -15.38 -0.87
C PRO A 126 -0.50 -16.89 -0.66
N GLU A 127 0.40 -17.55 -1.40
CA GLU A 127 0.72 -18.97 -1.20
C GLU A 127 1.28 -19.24 0.21
N VAL A 128 2.27 -18.47 0.66
CA VAL A 128 2.82 -18.58 2.02
C VAL A 128 1.76 -18.27 3.06
N ALA A 129 0.98 -17.20 2.88
CA ALA A 129 -0.10 -16.83 3.80
C ALA A 129 -1.13 -17.96 3.97
N GLY A 130 -1.48 -18.65 2.88
CA GLY A 130 -2.38 -19.81 2.91
C GLY A 130 -1.84 -20.96 3.76
N MET A 131 -0.52 -21.20 3.73
CA MET A 131 0.13 -22.23 4.56
C MET A 131 0.28 -21.78 6.01
N VAL A 132 0.71 -20.55 6.25
CA VAL A 132 0.88 -19.95 7.60
C VAL A 132 -0.40 -20.02 8.42
N ASN A 133 -1.56 -19.76 7.79
CA ASN A 133 -2.86 -19.83 8.47
C ASN A 133 -3.24 -21.23 8.98
N GLN A 134 -2.55 -22.29 8.53
CA GLN A 134 -2.76 -23.66 8.99
C GLN A 134 -1.84 -24.03 10.17
N VAL A 135 -0.79 -23.24 10.43
CA VAL A 135 0.18 -23.49 11.50
C VAL A 135 -0.35 -22.94 12.82
N GLN A 136 -0.58 -23.83 13.79
CA GLN A 136 -1.06 -23.47 15.13
C GLN A 136 0.08 -23.23 16.12
N GLU A 137 1.15 -24.02 16.01
CA GLU A 137 2.28 -24.02 16.93
C GLU A 137 3.51 -23.45 16.24
N TRP A 138 4.20 -22.56 16.93
CA TRP A 138 5.38 -21.85 16.44
C TRP A 138 6.47 -21.89 17.50
N GLU A 139 7.70 -22.09 17.06
CA GLU A 139 8.90 -22.03 17.89
C GLU A 139 9.35 -20.58 18.01
N ASP A 140 9.72 -20.14 19.22
CA ASP A 140 10.22 -18.79 19.45
C ASP A 140 11.68 -18.67 19.00
N CYS A 141 11.95 -17.72 18.09
CA CYS A 141 13.30 -17.46 17.60
C CYS A 141 14.09 -16.49 18.49
N GLU A 142 13.46 -15.75 19.40
CA GLU A 142 14.15 -14.78 20.27
C GLU A 142 15.02 -15.48 21.32
N GLU A 143 14.64 -16.68 21.73
CA GLU A 143 15.36 -17.50 22.72
C GLU A 143 16.32 -18.52 22.07
N THR A 144 16.33 -18.60 20.73
CA THR A 144 17.14 -19.59 20.00
C THR A 144 18.56 -19.07 19.77
N GLU A 145 19.55 -19.85 20.21
CA GLU A 145 20.96 -19.59 19.87
C GLU A 145 21.27 -20.08 18.44
N GLY A 146 21.72 -19.18 17.57
CA GLY A 146 22.12 -19.48 16.18
C GLY A 146 21.12 -19.04 15.12
N ASP A 147 21.18 -19.66 13.95
CA ASP A 147 20.26 -19.39 12.82
C ASP A 147 18.94 -20.14 13.06
N CYS A 148 17.89 -19.41 13.45
CA CYS A 148 16.59 -19.98 13.84
C CYS A 148 16.00 -20.94 12.78
N PRO A 149 15.92 -20.57 11.49
CA PRO A 149 15.52 -21.49 10.43
C PRO A 149 16.27 -22.82 10.42
N VAL A 150 17.59 -22.79 10.68
CA VAL A 150 18.43 -24.01 10.73
C VAL A 150 18.12 -24.85 11.97
N VAL A 151 18.02 -24.20 13.13
CA VAL A 151 17.70 -24.88 14.40
C VAL A 151 16.34 -25.58 14.30
N VAL A 152 15.29 -24.85 13.92
CA VAL A 152 13.93 -25.37 13.81
C VAL A 152 13.81 -26.48 12.77
N ALA A 153 14.59 -26.43 11.68
CA ALA A 153 14.64 -27.53 10.72
C ALA A 153 15.19 -28.84 11.31
N GLY A 154 16.11 -28.74 12.29
CA GLY A 154 16.76 -29.88 12.92
C GLY A 154 16.10 -30.40 14.19
N SER A 155 15.42 -29.54 14.96
CA SER A 155 14.89 -29.89 16.29
C SER A 155 13.38 -30.10 16.34
N SER A 156 12.61 -29.51 15.43
CA SER A 156 11.13 -29.53 15.51
C SER A 156 10.51 -30.64 14.68
N ALA A 157 9.31 -31.08 15.08
CA ALA A 157 8.51 -32.01 14.29
C ALA A 157 7.77 -31.25 13.16
N PRO A 158 7.76 -31.77 11.92
CA PRO A 158 7.08 -31.10 10.81
C PRO A 158 5.56 -31.15 10.95
N VAL A 159 4.90 -30.00 10.84
CA VAL A 159 3.43 -29.90 10.77
C VAL A 159 2.97 -30.04 9.31
N SER A 160 2.00 -30.92 9.05
CA SER A 160 1.45 -31.10 7.69
C SER A 160 0.58 -29.91 7.31
N VAL A 161 0.91 -29.21 6.22
CA VAL A 161 0.10 -28.11 5.65
C VAL A 161 -0.25 -28.42 4.20
N THR A 162 -1.37 -27.87 3.72
CA THR A 162 -1.78 -28.00 2.32
C THR A 162 -1.50 -26.70 1.58
N ASN A 163 -0.72 -26.78 0.50
CA ASN A 163 -0.55 -25.67 -0.42
C ASN A 163 -1.66 -25.70 -1.47
N SER A 164 -2.64 -24.81 -1.30
CA SER A 164 -3.79 -24.66 -2.19
C SER A 164 -3.56 -23.70 -3.36
N SER A 165 -2.34 -23.19 -3.55
CA SER A 165 -1.99 -22.31 -4.66
C SER A 165 -2.22 -23.02 -6.00
N SER A 166 -2.81 -22.33 -6.97
CA SER A 166 -2.99 -22.84 -8.34
C SER A 166 -1.66 -22.98 -9.10
N VAL A 167 -0.62 -22.29 -8.65
CA VAL A 167 0.74 -22.35 -9.19
C VAL A 167 1.71 -22.51 -8.01
N PRO A 168 1.81 -23.71 -7.42
CA PRO A 168 2.60 -23.91 -6.22
C PRO A 168 4.10 -23.74 -6.52
N THR A 169 4.77 -22.91 -5.74
CA THR A 169 6.21 -22.69 -5.77
C THR A 169 6.94 -23.30 -4.58
N LEU A 170 6.21 -23.65 -3.52
CA LEU A 170 6.73 -24.18 -2.26
C LEU A 170 6.05 -25.51 -1.92
N CYS A 171 6.79 -26.62 -2.02
CA CYS A 171 6.30 -27.97 -1.74
C CYS A 171 7.37 -28.74 -0.95
N GLY A 172 6.96 -29.76 -0.20
CA GLY A 172 7.86 -30.57 0.59
C GLY A 172 8.17 -29.96 1.96
N ARG A 173 9.35 -30.27 2.48
CA ARG A 173 9.81 -29.81 3.80
C ARG A 173 10.29 -28.37 3.75
N LEU A 174 9.68 -27.50 4.55
CA LEU A 174 9.93 -26.06 4.57
C LEU A 174 9.99 -25.54 6.00
N VAL A 175 10.75 -24.48 6.23
CA VAL A 175 10.60 -23.66 7.44
C VAL A 175 9.92 -22.35 7.05
N LEU A 176 8.80 -22.05 7.70
CA LEU A 176 8.12 -20.76 7.57
C LEU A 176 8.53 -19.90 8.76
N VAL A 177 9.04 -18.70 8.50
CA VAL A 177 9.57 -17.80 9.55
C VAL A 177 8.80 -16.49 9.54
N GLU A 178 8.22 -16.09 10.67
CA GLU A 178 7.75 -14.71 10.86
C GLU A 178 8.94 -13.83 11.20
N THR A 179 9.14 -12.79 10.40
CA THR A 179 10.26 -11.86 10.55
C THR A 179 9.75 -10.44 10.72
N ARG A 180 10.46 -9.60 11.47
CA ARG A 180 10.18 -8.16 11.58
C ARG A 180 11.40 -7.34 11.19
N PRO A 181 11.24 -6.16 10.58
CA PRO A 181 12.39 -5.32 10.25
C PRO A 181 13.11 -4.87 11.52
N VAL A 182 14.45 -4.82 11.45
CA VAL A 182 15.27 -4.27 12.53
C VAL A 182 14.91 -2.78 12.68
N PRO A 183 14.54 -2.30 13.87
CA PRO A 183 14.26 -0.88 14.05
C PRO A 183 15.50 -0.06 13.69
N TRP A 184 15.32 1.02 12.93
CA TRP A 184 16.42 1.82 12.39
C TRP A 184 17.46 2.27 13.44
N LYS A 185 17.00 2.54 14.67
CA LYS A 185 17.84 2.92 15.82
C LYS A 185 18.87 1.84 16.20
N PHE A 186 18.62 0.59 15.85
CA PHE A 186 19.44 -0.57 16.20
C PHE A 186 20.07 -1.28 15.00
N ARG A 187 20.04 -0.68 13.79
CA ARG A 187 20.57 -1.29 12.57
C ARG A 187 22.05 -1.72 12.66
N GLU A 188 22.82 -1.08 13.53
CA GLU A 188 24.25 -1.35 13.73
C GLU A 188 24.50 -2.47 14.77
N LYS A 189 23.44 -2.93 15.46
CA LYS A 189 23.52 -3.97 16.50
C LYS A 189 23.14 -5.36 16.00
N TYR A 190 22.62 -5.47 14.79
CA TYR A 190 22.13 -6.71 14.22
C TYR A 190 22.77 -6.92 12.85
N GLU A 191 23.08 -8.17 12.54
CA GLU A 191 23.49 -8.55 11.20
C GLU A 191 22.23 -8.71 10.32
N GLY A 192 22.18 -7.97 9.20
CA GLY A 192 21.01 -7.95 8.33
C GLY A 192 19.97 -6.88 8.68
N TRP A 193 18.79 -7.00 8.09
CA TRP A 193 17.73 -5.96 8.15
C TRP A 193 16.40 -6.49 8.71
N ARG A 194 16.33 -7.78 9.06
CA ARG A 194 15.16 -8.41 9.69
C ARG A 194 15.58 -9.30 10.84
N LEU A 195 14.68 -9.47 11.80
CA LEU A 195 14.78 -10.34 12.96
C LEU A 195 13.75 -11.44 12.83
N ASP A 196 14.18 -12.68 13.00
CA ASP A 196 13.29 -13.83 13.09
C ASP A 196 12.60 -13.79 14.46
N LYS A 197 11.28 -13.89 14.47
CA LYS A 197 10.46 -13.84 15.69
C LYS A 197 9.97 -15.22 16.07
N LYS A 198 9.50 -15.97 15.09
CA LYS A 198 9.07 -17.34 15.30
C LYS A 198 9.16 -18.12 14.01
N ALA A 199 9.33 -19.43 14.11
CA ALA A 199 9.45 -20.31 12.98
C ALA A 199 8.64 -21.59 13.18
N ALA A 200 8.25 -22.22 12.08
CA ALA A 200 7.59 -23.51 12.10
C ALA A 200 8.12 -24.38 10.97
N LEU A 201 8.50 -25.61 11.31
CA LEU A 201 8.81 -26.64 10.33
C LEU A 201 7.49 -27.22 9.79
N VAL A 202 7.31 -27.19 8.48
CA VAL A 202 6.11 -27.69 7.82
C VAL A 202 6.46 -28.69 6.71
N GLU A 203 5.52 -29.60 6.47
CA GLU A 203 5.50 -30.48 5.30
C GLU A 203 4.36 -30.03 4.38
N ALA A 204 4.70 -29.33 3.30
CA ALA A 204 3.75 -28.72 2.37
C ALA A 204 3.32 -29.69 1.27
N LYS A 205 2.07 -30.15 1.35
CA LYS A 205 1.42 -31.00 0.35
C LYS A 205 0.85 -30.16 -0.79
N CYS A 206 1.32 -30.40 -2.01
CA CYS A 206 0.85 -29.70 -3.21
C CYS A 206 -0.08 -30.59 -4.05
N SER A 207 -1.25 -30.08 -4.43
CA SER A 207 -2.22 -30.79 -5.26
C SER A 207 -1.81 -30.76 -6.75
N ARG A 208 -1.00 -31.75 -7.16
CA ARG A 208 -0.59 -32.07 -8.54
C ARG A 208 0.16 -30.96 -9.32
N ARG A 209 1.43 -31.25 -9.64
CA ARG A 209 2.06 -30.80 -10.89
C ARG A 209 1.19 -31.31 -12.06
N LYS A 210 0.57 -30.40 -12.81
CA LYS A 210 0.29 -30.64 -14.22
C LYS A 210 1.49 -30.20 -15.03
#